data_AF-A0A4Q5R2A1-F1
#
_entry.id   AF-A0A4Q5R2A1-F1
#
_cell.length_a   1.000
_cell.length_b   1.000
_cell.length_c   1.000
_cell.angle_alpha   90.00
_cell.angle_beta   90.00
_cell.angle_gamma   90.00
#
_symmetry.space_group_name_H-M   'P 1'
#
loop_
_entity.id
_entity.type
_entity.pdbx_description
1 polymer ?
#
loop_
_entity_poly.entity_id
_entity_poly.type
_entity_poly.pdbx_seq_one_letter_code
_entity_poly.pdbx_strand_id
1 'polypeptide(L)'
;MPLLSQAFVQTGAASAASLPAPALFHLPEKVLQFGTGVLLRGLPDFLIDQANRQGIFNGRVVVVKSTDGGDAAAFDRQDNLYTVCVRGVDDGQTISEDVVCASISRVLSAKSQWAQVLQVATSPDLAVVLSNTTEVGIVLDENEDLGATPPRSFPGKLLAVLHARYQAFGGAADKGLVIIPTELIPDNGTKLRGILHELAGRAALGPDFVSWLDKANTICNSLVDRIVPGKPAAAAYATLTQELGYEDELLTMSEVYLLWAIEGDERVRDVLSFQQVHPGVVV
;
A
#
# COMPACT_ATOMS: atom_id res chain seq x y z
N MET A 1 11.21 10.90 24.88
CA MET A 1 11.83 11.18 23.57
C MET A 1 10.89 12.09 22.78
N PRO A 2 11.29 12.89 21.76
CA PRO A 2 10.29 13.38 20.80
C PRO A 2 9.61 12.20 20.09
N LEU A 3 8.33 12.36 19.74
CA LEU A 3 7.64 11.42 18.85
C LEU A 3 8.04 11.70 17.39
N LEU A 4 8.22 10.65 16.59
CA LEU A 4 8.42 10.79 15.15
C LEU A 4 7.30 11.60 14.52
N SER A 5 7.66 12.62 13.74
CA SER A 5 6.73 13.53 13.07
C SER A 5 7.46 14.27 11.94
N GLN A 6 6.74 14.91 11.04
CA GLN A 6 7.35 15.77 10.03
C GLN A 6 8.10 16.93 10.67
N ALA A 7 7.57 17.49 11.77
CA ALA A 7 8.24 18.52 12.55
C ALA A 7 9.61 18.04 13.06
N PHE A 8 9.68 16.82 13.60
CA PHE A 8 10.95 16.21 14.02
C PHE A 8 11.92 16.07 12.84
N VAL A 9 11.48 15.49 11.72
CA VAL A 9 12.32 15.32 10.51
C VAL A 9 12.88 16.66 10.02
N GLN A 10 12.06 17.72 10.05
CA GLN A 10 12.44 19.06 9.58
C GLN A 10 13.40 19.80 10.53
N THR A 11 13.51 19.40 11.80
CA THR A 11 14.50 19.99 12.71
C THR A 11 15.94 19.72 12.27
N GLY A 12 16.17 18.70 11.42
CA GLY A 12 17.50 18.28 11.01
C GLY A 12 18.33 17.71 12.16
N ALA A 13 17.68 17.27 13.24
CA ALA A 13 18.36 16.59 14.34
C ALA A 13 19.15 15.40 13.81
N ALA A 14 20.41 15.29 14.24
CA ALA A 14 21.23 14.12 13.91
C ALA A 14 20.51 12.86 14.43
N SER A 15 20.13 11.97 13.52
CA SER A 15 19.54 10.68 13.83
C SER A 15 20.38 9.59 13.18
N ALA A 16 20.42 8.41 13.80
CA ALA A 16 21.01 7.22 13.20
C ALA A 16 20.20 6.72 11.98
N ALA A 17 18.95 7.18 11.83
CA ALA A 17 18.09 6.82 10.70
C ALA A 17 18.26 7.73 9.48
N SER A 18 18.04 7.14 8.30
CA SER A 18 17.88 7.86 7.03
C SER A 18 16.53 8.59 7.01
N LEU A 19 16.58 9.92 7.16
CA LEU A 19 15.40 10.77 7.16
C LEU A 19 14.96 11.12 5.72
N PRO A 20 13.64 11.26 5.45
CA PRO A 20 13.14 11.66 4.14
C PRO A 20 13.34 13.17 3.92
N ALA A 21 13.58 13.59 2.68
CA ALA A 21 13.60 15.01 2.36
C ALA A 21 12.17 15.61 2.45
N PRO A 22 11.99 16.85 2.91
CA PRO A 22 10.66 17.45 3.06
C PRO A 22 9.82 17.49 1.78
N ALA A 23 10.46 17.52 0.60
CA ALA A 23 9.76 17.49 -0.68
C ALA A 23 8.91 16.21 -0.88
N LEU A 24 9.29 15.09 -0.25
CA LEU A 24 8.54 13.82 -0.36
C LEU A 24 7.14 13.94 0.26
N PHE A 25 6.93 14.84 1.23
CA PHE A 25 5.62 15.02 1.88
C PHE A 25 4.56 15.63 0.95
N HIS A 26 4.97 16.20 -0.20
CA HIS A 26 4.08 16.88 -1.14
C HIS A 26 3.87 16.12 -2.46
N LEU A 27 4.39 14.89 -2.56
CA LEU A 27 4.16 14.04 -3.72
C LEU A 27 2.68 13.64 -3.86
N PRO A 28 2.16 13.45 -5.09
CA PRO A 28 0.76 13.13 -5.34
C PRO A 28 0.39 11.74 -4.84
N GLU A 29 -0.91 11.52 -4.60
CA GLU A 29 -1.45 10.22 -4.22
C GLU A 29 -1.65 9.35 -5.47
N LYS A 30 -0.76 8.37 -5.67
CA LYS A 30 -0.76 7.49 -6.85
C LYS A 30 -1.20 6.05 -6.54
N VAL A 31 -1.25 5.69 -5.25
CA VAL A 31 -1.56 4.33 -4.78
C VAL A 31 -2.71 4.36 -3.80
N LEU A 32 -3.70 3.49 -4.00
CA LEU A 32 -4.72 3.16 -3.02
C LEU A 32 -4.44 1.77 -2.44
N GLN A 33 -4.22 1.68 -1.14
CA GLN A 33 -3.82 0.43 -0.47
C GLN A 33 -4.93 -0.07 0.46
N PHE A 34 -5.39 -1.30 0.30
CA PHE A 34 -6.31 -1.95 1.23
C PHE A 34 -5.55 -2.83 2.22
N GLY A 35 -5.55 -2.44 3.49
CA GLY A 35 -4.84 -3.14 4.56
C GLY A 35 -3.79 -2.25 5.23
N THR A 36 -3.64 -2.43 6.55
CA THR A 36 -2.67 -1.69 7.40
C THR A 36 -1.57 -2.62 7.95
N GLY A 37 -1.40 -3.79 7.32
CA GLY A 37 -0.50 -4.84 7.80
C GLY A 37 0.97 -4.44 7.73
N VAL A 38 1.79 -5.04 8.60
CA VAL A 38 3.23 -4.76 8.67
C VAL A 38 3.95 -5.12 7.38
N LEU A 39 3.52 -6.17 6.68
CA LEU A 39 4.08 -6.57 5.38
C LEU A 39 3.98 -5.45 4.35
N LEU A 40 2.84 -4.76 4.25
CA LEU A 40 2.66 -3.66 3.30
C LEU A 40 3.63 -2.51 3.58
N ARG A 41 3.81 -2.16 4.86
CA ARG A 41 4.79 -1.16 5.29
C ARG A 41 6.24 -1.59 5.07
N GLY A 42 6.53 -2.86 5.33
CA GLY A 42 7.86 -3.42 5.25
C GLY A 42 8.29 -3.81 3.84
N LEU A 43 7.40 -3.82 2.84
CA LEU A 43 7.74 -4.23 1.48
C LEU A 43 7.22 -3.23 0.42
N PRO A 44 5.95 -3.21 -0.02
CA PRO A 44 5.48 -2.23 -1.01
C PRO A 44 5.73 -0.76 -0.63
N ASP A 45 5.29 -0.34 0.56
CA ASP A 45 5.40 1.06 0.98
C ASP A 45 6.86 1.47 1.17
N PHE A 46 7.72 0.54 1.62
CA PHE A 46 9.16 0.74 1.73
C PHE A 46 9.82 0.94 0.34
N LEU A 47 9.49 0.10 -0.63
CA LEU A 47 10.00 0.22 -2.00
C LEU A 47 9.53 1.51 -2.68
N ILE A 48 8.29 1.91 -2.44
CA ILE A 48 7.74 3.20 -2.89
C ILE A 48 8.52 4.37 -2.27
N ASP A 49 8.84 4.30 -0.97
CA ASP A 49 9.66 5.32 -0.30
C ASP A 49 11.05 5.43 -0.94
N GLN A 50 11.73 4.29 -1.15
CA GLN A 50 13.03 4.23 -1.80
C GLN A 50 13.00 4.81 -3.22
N ALA A 51 11.96 4.49 -4.01
CA ALA A 51 11.75 5.05 -5.33
C ALA A 51 11.47 6.55 -5.32
N ASN A 52 10.72 7.05 -4.34
CA ASN A 52 10.46 8.48 -4.18
C ASN A 52 11.72 9.26 -3.80
N ARG A 53 12.60 8.70 -2.96
CA ARG A 53 13.90 9.30 -2.62
C ARG A 53 14.82 9.46 -3.84
N GLN A 54 14.67 8.59 -4.82
CA GLN A 54 15.41 8.61 -6.08
C GLN A 54 14.69 9.40 -7.20
N GLY A 55 13.50 9.95 -6.93
CA GLY A 55 12.72 10.68 -7.92
C GLY A 55 12.10 9.79 -9.02
N ILE A 56 11.95 8.48 -8.79
CA ILE A 56 11.52 7.49 -9.80
C ILE A 56 9.99 7.33 -9.82
N PHE A 57 9.37 7.06 -8.68
CA PHE A 57 7.92 6.79 -8.62
C PHE A 57 7.08 8.07 -8.42
N ASN A 58 7.60 8.97 -7.58
CA ASN A 58 7.00 10.26 -7.22
C ASN A 58 5.52 10.15 -6.87
N GLY A 59 5.18 9.20 -5.99
CA GLY A 59 3.80 8.90 -5.62
C GLY A 59 3.67 8.36 -4.19
N ARG A 60 2.64 8.81 -3.49
CA ARG A 60 2.31 8.40 -2.12
C ARG A 60 1.09 7.48 -2.08
N VAL A 61 0.94 6.83 -0.94
CA VAL A 61 -0.03 5.78 -0.64
C VAL A 61 -1.13 6.32 0.26
N VAL A 62 -2.38 6.19 -0.19
CA VAL A 62 -3.55 6.32 0.67
C VAL A 62 -3.92 4.94 1.17
N VAL A 63 -3.88 4.75 2.48
CA VAL A 63 -4.21 3.46 3.10
C VAL A 63 -5.68 3.44 3.50
N VAL A 64 -6.39 2.36 3.16
CA VAL A 64 -7.77 2.09 3.54
C VAL A 64 -7.79 1.05 4.65
N LYS A 65 -8.13 1.49 5.86
CA LYS A 65 -8.33 0.62 7.01
C LYS A 65 -9.76 0.08 7.01
N SER A 66 -9.90 -1.23 6.78
CA SER A 66 -11.21 -1.90 6.74
C SER A 66 -11.62 -2.55 8.07
N THR A 67 -10.70 -2.68 9.02
CA THR A 67 -10.94 -3.31 10.32
C THR A 67 -11.13 -2.27 11.42
N ASP A 68 -11.98 -2.61 12.40
CA ASP A 68 -12.17 -1.78 13.60
C ASP A 68 -10.95 -1.87 14.55
N GLY A 69 -10.20 -2.98 14.51
CA GLY A 69 -8.99 -3.20 15.32
C GLY A 69 -7.74 -2.50 14.78
N GLY A 70 -6.72 -2.36 15.64
CA GLY A 70 -5.46 -1.67 15.32
C GLY A 70 -5.53 -0.15 15.46
N ASP A 71 -4.39 0.47 15.77
CA ASP A 71 -4.30 1.91 16.06
C ASP A 71 -4.03 2.71 14.78
N ALA A 72 -5.10 3.19 14.13
CA ALA A 72 -4.97 4.17 13.05
C ALA A 72 -4.46 5.52 13.58
N ALA A 73 -4.71 5.84 14.85
CA ALA A 73 -4.34 7.12 15.42
C ALA A 73 -2.83 7.25 15.62
N ALA A 74 -2.08 6.15 15.67
CA ALA A 74 -0.62 6.19 15.62
C ALA A 74 -0.09 6.73 14.29
N PHE A 75 -0.79 6.49 13.16
CA PHE A 75 -0.45 7.16 11.89
C PHE A 75 -0.72 8.66 11.97
N ASP A 76 -1.89 9.07 12.48
CA ASP A 76 -2.25 10.48 12.61
C ASP A 76 -1.28 11.25 13.53
N ARG A 77 -0.88 10.65 14.67
CA ARG A 77 0.06 11.26 15.62
C ARG A 77 1.47 11.45 15.05
N GLN A 78 1.84 10.68 14.04
CA GLN A 78 3.19 10.68 13.45
C GLN A 78 3.23 11.25 12.04
N ASP A 79 2.20 11.98 11.61
CA ASP A 79 2.09 12.51 10.24
C ASP A 79 2.24 11.43 9.16
N ASN A 80 1.80 10.20 9.47
CA ASN A 80 1.91 8.97 8.68
C ASN A 80 3.35 8.47 8.44
N LEU A 81 4.32 9.00 9.18
CA LEU A 81 5.70 8.53 9.15
C LEU A 81 5.87 7.28 10.02
N TYR A 82 6.80 6.41 9.61
CA TYR A 82 7.18 5.22 10.35
C TYR A 82 8.61 4.83 10.00
N THR A 83 9.29 4.12 10.91
CA THR A 83 10.65 3.63 10.71
C THR A 83 10.64 2.16 10.35
N VAL A 84 11.38 1.81 9.30
CA VAL A 84 11.71 0.42 8.97
C VAL A 84 13.15 0.16 9.40
N CYS A 85 13.33 -0.76 10.34
CA CYS A 85 14.62 -1.24 10.80
C CYS A 85 14.96 -2.53 10.04
N VAL A 86 15.84 -2.43 9.06
CA VAL A 86 16.33 -3.56 8.27
C VAL A 86 17.51 -4.19 9.00
N ARG A 87 17.44 -5.50 9.28
CA ARG A 87 18.50 -6.25 9.96
C ARG A 87 18.73 -7.59 9.26
N GLY A 88 19.98 -7.99 9.10
CA GLY A 88 20.31 -9.32 8.60
C GLY A 88 21.72 -9.42 8.05
N VAL A 89 21.93 -10.43 7.20
CA VAL A 89 23.21 -10.66 6.51
C VAL A 89 22.92 -10.78 5.03
N ASP A 90 23.69 -10.07 4.22
CA ASP A 90 23.63 -10.14 2.76
C ASP A 90 25.05 -10.27 2.21
N ASP A 91 25.30 -11.27 1.36
CA ASP A 91 26.62 -11.64 0.85
C ASP A 91 27.74 -11.69 1.93
N GLY A 92 27.39 -12.20 3.12
CA GLY A 92 28.30 -12.31 4.26
C GLY A 92 28.57 -11.01 5.02
N GLN A 93 27.94 -9.90 4.63
CA GLN A 93 28.03 -8.61 5.32
C GLN A 93 26.81 -8.40 6.22
N THR A 94 27.04 -7.94 7.45
CA THR A 94 25.94 -7.55 8.35
C THR A 94 25.33 -6.24 7.87
N ILE A 95 24.03 -6.27 7.58
CA ILE A 95 23.24 -5.09 7.22
C ILE A 95 22.43 -4.65 8.44
N SER A 96 22.50 -3.35 8.73
CA SER A 96 21.76 -2.70 9.80
C SER A 96 21.41 -1.29 9.38
N GLU A 97 20.20 -1.11 8.85
CA GLU A 97 19.72 0.17 8.33
C GLU A 97 18.42 0.58 9.01
N ASP A 98 18.31 1.86 9.34
CA ASP A 98 17.08 2.44 9.87
C ASP A 98 16.60 3.52 8.91
N VAL A 99 15.39 3.37 8.39
CA VAL A 99 14.84 4.25 7.35
C VAL A 99 13.50 4.79 7.80
N VAL A 100 13.40 6.11 7.93
CA VAL A 100 12.11 6.78 8.16
C VAL A 100 11.40 6.89 6.82
N CYS A 101 10.29 6.20 6.67
CA CYS A 101 9.49 6.17 5.45
C CYS A 101 8.41 7.27 5.48
N ALA A 102 8.20 7.92 4.33
CA ALA A 102 7.21 8.96 4.10
C ALA A 102 6.22 8.60 2.97
N SER A 103 6.25 7.35 2.49
CA SER A 103 5.42 6.87 1.38
C SER A 103 3.91 6.94 1.65
N ILE A 104 3.45 6.81 2.89
CA ILE A 104 2.02 6.92 3.24
C ILE A 104 1.63 8.39 3.38
N SER A 105 0.64 8.86 2.61
CA SER A 105 0.13 10.24 2.71
C SER A 105 -0.90 10.40 3.82
N ARG A 106 -1.80 9.43 3.96
CA ARG A 106 -2.89 9.40 4.96
C ARG A 106 -3.51 8.02 5.06
N VAL A 107 -4.16 7.77 6.20
CA VAL A 107 -4.98 6.58 6.43
C VAL A 107 -6.46 6.98 6.50
N LEU A 108 -7.30 6.30 5.73
CA LEU A 108 -8.74 6.48 5.70
C LEU A 108 -9.44 5.25 6.27
N SER A 109 -10.33 5.46 7.23
CA SER A 109 -11.23 4.42 7.72
C SER A 109 -12.32 4.13 6.68
N ALA A 110 -12.41 2.88 6.21
CA ALA A 110 -13.50 2.49 5.31
C ALA A 110 -14.87 2.70 5.96
N LYS A 111 -14.98 2.54 7.28
CA LYS A 111 -16.23 2.65 8.04
C LYS A 111 -16.75 4.08 8.18
N SER A 112 -15.86 5.04 8.40
CA SER A 112 -16.24 6.43 8.69
C SER A 112 -15.88 7.43 7.59
N GLN A 113 -15.00 7.07 6.66
CA GLN A 113 -14.47 7.96 5.62
C GLN A 113 -14.64 7.37 4.21
N TRP A 114 -15.62 6.48 4.00
CA TRP A 114 -15.85 5.82 2.70
C TRP A 114 -15.97 6.80 1.52
N ALA A 115 -16.68 7.92 1.71
CA ALA A 115 -16.79 8.95 0.69
C ALA A 115 -15.42 9.54 0.28
N GLN A 116 -14.48 9.66 1.22
CA GLN A 116 -13.11 10.11 0.92
C GLN A 116 -12.32 9.04 0.15
N VAL A 117 -12.55 7.75 0.44
CA VAL A 117 -11.96 6.64 -0.33
C VAL A 117 -12.45 6.68 -1.79
N LEU A 118 -13.76 6.87 -2.00
CA LEU A 118 -14.32 7.03 -3.35
C LEU A 118 -13.81 8.30 -4.04
N GLN A 119 -13.55 9.37 -3.30
CA GLN A 119 -12.93 10.59 -3.87
C GLN A 119 -11.53 10.31 -4.43
N VAL A 120 -10.71 9.50 -3.74
CA VAL A 120 -9.38 9.09 -4.26
C VAL A 120 -9.51 8.37 -5.59
N ALA A 121 -10.56 7.56 -5.78
CA ALA A 121 -10.84 6.87 -7.04
C ALA A 121 -10.99 7.81 -8.24
N THR A 122 -11.43 9.05 -7.99
CA THR A 122 -11.64 10.09 -9.02
C THR A 122 -10.38 10.90 -9.34
N SER A 123 -9.28 10.69 -8.62
CA SER A 123 -8.01 11.39 -8.88
C SER A 123 -7.40 10.94 -10.22
N PRO A 124 -6.97 11.86 -11.09
CA PRO A 124 -6.26 11.50 -12.31
C PRO A 124 -4.87 10.88 -12.03
N ASP A 125 -4.29 11.12 -10.85
CA ASP A 125 -2.97 10.62 -10.46
C ASP A 125 -2.99 9.17 -9.96
N LEU A 126 -4.15 8.68 -9.50
CA LEU A 126 -4.29 7.30 -9.02
C LEU A 126 -4.00 6.34 -10.17
N ALA A 127 -3.02 5.45 -9.97
CA ALA A 127 -2.56 4.50 -10.97
C ALA A 127 -2.49 3.06 -10.45
N VAL A 128 -2.30 2.88 -9.14
CA VAL A 128 -2.07 1.56 -8.52
C VAL A 128 -3.06 1.29 -7.40
N VAL A 129 -3.52 0.05 -7.31
CA VAL A 129 -4.18 -0.49 -6.12
C VAL A 129 -3.35 -1.64 -5.55
N LEU A 130 -3.07 -1.59 -4.25
CA LEU A 130 -2.42 -2.68 -3.52
C LEU A 130 -3.40 -3.27 -2.50
N SER A 131 -3.29 -4.56 -2.21
CA SER A 131 -4.03 -5.15 -1.09
C SER A 131 -3.20 -6.16 -0.31
N ASN A 132 -3.41 -6.17 1.00
CA ASN A 132 -3.14 -7.32 1.84
C ASN A 132 -4.23 -7.41 2.91
N THR A 133 -5.20 -8.27 2.66
CA THR A 133 -6.39 -8.47 3.48
C THR A 133 -6.41 -9.87 4.10
N THR A 134 -5.23 -10.51 4.19
CA THR A 134 -5.02 -11.92 4.57
C THR A 134 -5.65 -12.91 3.59
N GLU A 135 -5.41 -14.20 3.79
CA GLU A 135 -5.89 -15.29 2.92
C GLU A 135 -7.42 -15.35 2.83
N VAL A 136 -8.12 -14.85 3.86
CA VAL A 136 -9.58 -14.81 3.91
C VAL A 136 -10.18 -13.56 3.26
N GLY A 137 -9.34 -12.65 2.76
CA GLY A 137 -9.78 -11.37 2.20
C GLY A 137 -10.23 -11.45 0.74
N ILE A 138 -9.70 -12.38 -0.06
CA ILE A 138 -10.12 -12.63 -1.45
C ILE A 138 -11.15 -13.77 -1.46
N VAL A 139 -12.36 -13.43 -1.04
CA VAL A 139 -13.51 -14.35 -1.00
C VAL A 139 -14.75 -13.62 -1.52
N LEU A 140 -15.60 -14.33 -2.26
CA LEU A 140 -16.92 -13.83 -2.67
C LEU A 140 -17.84 -13.80 -1.45
N ASP A 141 -18.28 -12.61 -1.03
CA ASP A 141 -19.42 -12.48 -0.11
C ASP A 141 -20.71 -12.57 -0.93
N GLU A 142 -21.47 -13.67 -0.77
CA GLU A 142 -22.70 -13.87 -1.53
C GLU A 142 -23.80 -12.86 -1.20
N ASN A 143 -23.69 -12.21 -0.03
CA ASN A 143 -24.61 -11.17 0.44
C ASN A 143 -24.02 -9.77 0.28
N GLU A 144 -23.01 -9.61 -0.58
CA GLU A 144 -22.42 -8.31 -0.86
C GLU A 144 -23.46 -7.34 -1.43
N ASP A 145 -23.48 -6.14 -0.88
CA ASP A 145 -24.28 -5.02 -1.36
C ASP A 145 -23.32 -3.89 -1.77
N LEU A 146 -23.21 -3.68 -3.08
CA LEU A 146 -22.35 -2.61 -3.62
C LEU A 146 -22.89 -1.21 -3.29
N GLY A 147 -24.18 -1.08 -2.97
CA GLY A 147 -24.81 0.16 -2.51
C GLY A 147 -24.52 0.47 -1.04
N ALA A 148 -23.99 -0.48 -0.27
CA ALA A 148 -23.57 -0.24 1.10
C ALA A 148 -22.39 0.75 1.16
N THR A 149 -22.35 1.54 2.23
CA THR A 149 -21.32 2.56 2.45
C THR A 149 -20.60 2.30 3.77
N PRO A 150 -19.49 1.54 3.78
CA PRO A 150 -18.84 0.87 2.63
C PRO A 150 -19.45 -0.51 2.30
N PRO A 151 -19.13 -1.09 1.12
CA PRO A 151 -19.30 -2.53 0.88
C PRO A 151 -18.55 -3.38 1.92
N ARG A 152 -19.00 -4.61 2.15
CA ARG A 152 -18.56 -5.44 3.28
C ARG A 152 -17.22 -6.11 3.05
N SER A 153 -17.03 -6.77 1.92
CA SER A 153 -15.80 -7.48 1.58
C SER A 153 -14.74 -6.54 1.00
N PHE A 154 -13.49 -7.01 0.88
CA PHE A 154 -12.46 -6.28 0.13
C PHE A 154 -12.79 -6.22 -1.37
N PRO A 155 -13.14 -7.34 -2.06
CA PRO A 155 -13.54 -7.29 -3.45
C PRO A 155 -14.72 -6.34 -3.72
N GLY A 156 -15.72 -6.28 -2.85
CA GLY A 156 -16.83 -5.33 -2.94
C GLY A 156 -16.37 -3.86 -2.84
N LYS A 157 -15.48 -3.54 -1.89
CA LYS A 157 -14.89 -2.20 -1.77
C LYS A 157 -14.09 -1.83 -3.01
N LEU A 158 -13.28 -2.75 -3.53
CA LEU A 158 -12.50 -2.53 -4.74
C LEU A 158 -13.42 -2.30 -5.95
N LEU A 159 -14.47 -3.10 -6.11
CA LEU A 159 -15.45 -2.93 -7.18
C LEU A 159 -16.12 -1.55 -7.13
N ALA A 160 -16.49 -1.08 -5.94
CA ALA A 160 -17.07 0.25 -5.76
C ALA A 160 -16.09 1.37 -6.12
N VAL A 161 -14.81 1.24 -5.77
CA VAL A 161 -13.74 2.17 -6.20
C VAL A 161 -13.60 2.19 -7.71
N LEU A 162 -13.55 1.01 -8.35
CA LEU A 162 -13.43 0.89 -9.80
C LEU A 162 -14.65 1.47 -10.53
N HIS A 163 -15.85 1.23 -10.00
CA HIS A 163 -17.08 1.78 -10.56
C HIS A 163 -17.15 3.31 -10.40
N ALA A 164 -16.78 3.86 -9.23
CA ALA A 164 -16.71 5.30 -9.03
C ALA A 164 -15.70 5.96 -10.00
N ARG A 165 -14.55 5.32 -10.20
CA ARG A 165 -13.54 5.77 -11.18
C ARG A 165 -14.06 5.70 -12.62
N TYR A 166 -14.69 4.60 -13.00
CA TYR A 166 -15.33 4.44 -14.31
C TYR A 166 -16.32 5.57 -14.59
N GLN A 167 -17.20 5.89 -13.63
CA GLN A 167 -18.17 6.97 -13.75
C GLN A 167 -17.51 8.34 -13.86
N ALA A 168 -16.48 8.62 -13.05
CA ALA A 168 -15.79 9.90 -13.05
C ALA A 168 -15.09 10.21 -14.38
N PHE A 169 -14.60 9.18 -15.07
CA PHE A 169 -13.86 9.32 -16.33
C PHE A 169 -14.62 8.81 -17.55
N GLY A 170 -15.92 8.52 -17.42
CA GLY A 170 -16.75 8.03 -18.54
C GLY A 170 -16.21 6.78 -19.23
N GLY A 171 -15.56 5.88 -18.47
CA GLY A 171 -14.96 4.67 -19.02
C GLY A 171 -13.73 4.88 -19.91
N ALA A 172 -12.98 5.97 -19.73
CA ALA A 172 -11.75 6.21 -20.47
C ALA A 172 -10.71 5.09 -20.26
N ALA A 173 -10.15 4.57 -21.36
CA ALA A 173 -9.24 3.41 -21.35
C ALA A 173 -7.87 3.73 -20.73
N ASP A 174 -7.43 4.99 -20.76
CA ASP A 174 -6.20 5.47 -20.12
C ASP A 174 -6.38 5.70 -18.61
N LYS A 175 -7.58 5.49 -18.06
CA LYS A 175 -7.89 5.67 -16.63
C LYS A 175 -8.07 4.36 -15.88
N GLY A 176 -7.80 3.20 -16.47
CA GLY A 176 -7.74 1.97 -15.68
C GLY A 176 -6.49 1.87 -14.81
N LEU A 177 -6.51 0.96 -13.84
CA LEU A 177 -5.51 0.83 -12.78
C LEU A 177 -4.71 -0.47 -12.91
N VAL A 178 -3.51 -0.48 -12.33
CA VAL A 178 -2.76 -1.71 -12.05
C VAL A 178 -3.10 -2.14 -10.61
N ILE A 179 -3.63 -3.35 -10.46
CA ILE A 179 -4.16 -3.88 -9.21
C ILE A 179 -3.32 -5.10 -8.81
N ILE A 180 -2.74 -5.06 -7.62
CA ILE A 180 -1.79 -6.06 -7.14
C ILE A 180 -2.21 -6.57 -5.76
N PRO A 181 -2.96 -7.68 -5.69
CA PRO A 181 -3.13 -8.41 -4.45
C PRO A 181 -1.80 -9.02 -4.01
N THR A 182 -1.48 -8.87 -2.73
CA THR A 182 -0.30 -9.47 -2.07
C THR A 182 -0.69 -10.54 -1.05
N GLU A 183 -1.98 -10.93 -1.03
CA GLU A 183 -2.47 -12.06 -0.26
C GLU A 183 -1.74 -13.34 -0.68
N LEU A 184 -1.28 -14.13 0.30
CA LEU A 184 -0.52 -15.37 0.10
C LEU A 184 -1.41 -16.55 -0.28
N ILE A 185 -2.13 -16.40 -1.40
CA ILE A 185 -2.92 -17.46 -2.01
C ILE A 185 -2.49 -17.65 -3.47
N PRO A 186 -2.48 -18.89 -4.00
CA PRO A 186 -2.22 -19.13 -5.41
C PRO A 186 -3.21 -18.36 -6.29
N ASP A 187 -2.72 -17.83 -7.41
CA ASP A 187 -3.51 -17.12 -8.41
C ASP A 187 -4.37 -15.99 -7.81
N ASN A 188 -3.82 -15.23 -6.86
CA ASN A 188 -4.53 -14.17 -6.12
C ASN A 188 -5.20 -13.14 -7.05
N GLY A 189 -4.51 -12.69 -8.09
CA GLY A 189 -5.04 -11.79 -9.12
C GLY A 189 -6.16 -12.41 -9.95
N THR A 190 -5.98 -13.67 -10.37
CA THR A 190 -6.99 -14.42 -11.15
C THR A 190 -8.27 -14.61 -10.33
N LYS A 191 -8.14 -15.03 -9.06
CA LYS A 191 -9.27 -15.21 -8.14
C LYS A 191 -9.99 -13.89 -7.89
N LEU A 192 -9.24 -12.81 -7.62
CA LEU A 192 -9.82 -11.49 -7.42
C LEU A 192 -10.59 -11.03 -8.66
N ARG A 193 -10.04 -11.20 -9.87
CA ARG A 193 -10.73 -10.89 -11.13
C ARG A 193 -12.06 -11.64 -11.25
N GLY A 194 -12.08 -12.95 -10.98
CA GLY A 194 -13.30 -13.76 -11.03
C GLY A 194 -14.38 -13.25 -10.06
N ILE A 195 -13.99 -12.89 -8.83
CA ILE A 195 -14.91 -12.33 -7.83
C ILE A 195 -15.44 -10.96 -8.27
N LEU A 196 -14.60 -10.09 -8.80
CA LEU A 196 -15.02 -8.77 -9.28
C LEU A 196 -16.04 -8.88 -10.43
N HIS A 197 -15.86 -9.83 -11.35
CA HIS A 197 -16.81 -10.12 -12.42
C HIS A 197 -18.16 -10.61 -11.89
N GLU A 198 -18.14 -11.57 -10.96
CA GLU A 198 -19.35 -12.09 -10.33
C GLU A 198 -20.11 -10.97 -9.59
N LEU A 199 -19.41 -10.15 -8.82
CA LEU A 199 -20.00 -9.01 -8.11
C LEU A 199 -20.53 -7.95 -9.07
N ALA A 200 -19.83 -7.65 -10.17
CA ALA A 200 -20.30 -6.71 -11.20
C ALA A 200 -21.59 -7.19 -11.89
N GLY A 201 -21.70 -8.50 -12.13
CA GLY A 201 -22.91 -9.13 -12.64
C GLY A 201 -24.08 -9.03 -11.67
N ARG A 202 -23.86 -9.37 -10.39
CA ARG A 202 -24.87 -9.27 -9.33
C ARG A 202 -25.36 -7.84 -9.11
N ALA A 203 -24.46 -6.87 -9.19
CA ALA A 203 -24.77 -5.45 -9.07
C ALA A 203 -25.32 -4.83 -10.37
N ALA A 204 -25.47 -5.61 -11.44
CA ALA A 204 -25.98 -5.19 -12.74
C ALA A 204 -25.29 -3.93 -13.32
N LEU A 205 -23.96 -3.84 -13.18
CA LEU A 205 -23.17 -2.66 -13.61
C LEU A 205 -23.10 -2.45 -15.14
N GLY A 206 -23.63 -3.39 -15.92
CA GLY A 206 -23.77 -3.29 -17.37
C GLY A 206 -22.51 -3.70 -18.15
N PRO A 207 -22.66 -4.02 -19.45
CA PRO A 207 -21.59 -4.57 -20.28
C PRO A 207 -20.45 -3.58 -20.53
N ASP A 208 -20.72 -2.27 -20.54
CA ASP A 208 -19.70 -1.25 -20.78
C ASP A 208 -18.70 -1.17 -19.62
N PHE A 209 -19.19 -1.25 -18.38
CA PHE A 209 -18.34 -1.31 -17.19
C PHE A 209 -17.49 -2.59 -17.19
N VAL A 210 -18.09 -3.74 -17.50
CA VAL A 210 -17.35 -5.02 -17.55
C VAL A 210 -16.27 -4.99 -18.63
N SER A 211 -16.58 -4.44 -19.82
CA SER A 211 -15.56 -4.26 -20.87
C SER A 211 -14.44 -3.31 -20.43
N TRP A 212 -14.75 -2.27 -19.65
CA TRP A 212 -13.73 -1.37 -19.11
C TRP A 212 -12.89 -2.06 -18.01
N LEU A 213 -13.52 -2.82 -17.13
CA LEU A 213 -12.85 -3.63 -16.11
C LEU A 213 -11.80 -4.54 -16.75
N ASP A 214 -12.13 -5.19 -17.86
CA ASP A 214 -11.23 -6.11 -18.55
C ASP A 214 -10.12 -5.44 -19.37
N LYS A 215 -10.44 -4.35 -20.07
CA LYS A 215 -9.53 -3.76 -21.07
C LYS A 215 -8.67 -2.64 -20.52
N ALA A 216 -9.14 -1.90 -19.52
CA ALA A 216 -8.42 -0.74 -18.99
C ALA A 216 -7.59 -1.10 -17.76
N ASN A 217 -7.97 -2.14 -17.01
CA ASN A 217 -7.34 -2.50 -15.74
C ASN A 217 -6.53 -3.80 -15.87
N THR A 218 -5.40 -3.85 -15.16
CA THR A 218 -4.55 -5.03 -15.08
C THR A 218 -4.56 -5.54 -13.64
N ILE A 219 -5.19 -6.69 -13.40
CA ILE A 219 -5.15 -7.39 -12.11
C ILE A 219 -4.07 -8.45 -12.21
N CYS A 220 -2.98 -8.25 -11.47
CA CYS A 220 -1.77 -9.05 -11.56
C CYS A 220 -1.81 -10.18 -10.53
N ASN A 221 -1.39 -11.40 -10.90
CA ASN A 221 -0.97 -12.34 -9.86
C ASN A 221 0.36 -11.85 -9.27
N SER A 222 0.55 -12.02 -7.96
CA SER A 222 1.82 -11.66 -7.33
C SER A 222 2.24 -12.62 -6.22
N LEU A 223 3.55 -12.67 -5.97
CA LEU A 223 4.17 -13.39 -4.88
C LEU A 223 5.05 -12.41 -4.11
N VAL A 224 4.82 -12.30 -2.81
CA VAL A 224 5.63 -11.52 -1.88
C VAL A 224 6.35 -12.46 -0.93
N ASP A 225 7.62 -12.17 -0.67
CA ASP A 225 8.41 -12.92 0.30
C ASP A 225 9.40 -11.97 0.98
N ARG A 226 9.09 -11.65 2.24
CA ARG A 226 9.92 -10.87 3.16
C ARG A 226 9.41 -11.10 4.58
N ILE A 227 10.31 -11.48 5.48
CA ILE A 227 9.99 -11.56 6.90
C ILE A 227 9.89 -10.15 7.47
N VAL A 228 8.68 -9.79 7.90
CA VAL A 228 8.37 -8.51 8.56
C VAL A 228 7.66 -8.80 9.89
N PRO A 229 8.41 -9.02 10.99
CA PRO A 229 7.83 -9.41 12.29
C PRO A 229 6.97 -8.31 12.93
N GLY A 230 7.06 -7.08 12.44
CA GLY A 230 6.39 -5.93 13.02
C GLY A 230 7.23 -5.25 14.11
N LYS A 231 6.55 -4.76 15.15
CA LYS A 231 7.20 -4.04 16.25
C LYS A 231 8.13 -4.97 17.04
N PRO A 232 9.38 -4.58 17.33
CA PRO A 232 10.28 -5.40 18.12
C PRO A 232 9.80 -5.54 19.57
N ALA A 233 10.32 -6.55 20.27
CA ALA A 233 10.05 -6.76 21.69
C ALA A 233 10.49 -5.53 22.53
N ALA A 234 9.84 -5.31 23.68
CA ALA A 234 9.98 -4.08 24.46
C ALA A 234 11.44 -3.67 24.79
N ALA A 235 12.32 -4.63 25.11
CA ALA A 235 13.73 -4.35 25.40
C ALA A 235 14.50 -3.88 24.15
N ALA A 236 14.28 -4.54 23.01
CA ALA A 236 14.88 -4.14 21.73
C ALA A 236 14.31 -2.80 21.24
N TYR A 237 12.99 -2.60 21.40
CA TYR A 237 12.35 -1.32 21.12
C TYR A 237 12.94 -0.17 21.94
N ALA A 238 13.13 -0.36 23.26
CA ALA A 238 13.72 0.66 24.12
C ALA A 238 15.16 1.03 23.70
N THR A 239 15.95 0.04 23.27
CA THR A 239 17.32 0.23 22.76
C THR A 239 17.29 1.05 21.46
N LEU A 240 16.48 0.62 20.47
CA LEU A 240 16.32 1.34 19.21
C LEU A 240 15.83 2.77 19.43
N THR A 241 14.87 2.96 20.32
CA THR A 241 14.32 4.29 20.66
C THR A 241 15.44 5.21 21.17
N GLN A 242 16.35 4.70 22.03
CA GLN A 242 17.53 5.45 22.49
C GLN A 242 18.53 5.76 21.36
N GLU A 243 18.82 4.79 20.50
CA GLU A 243 19.76 4.94 19.36
C GLU A 243 19.24 5.92 18.30
N LEU A 244 17.94 5.87 18.00
CA LEU A 244 17.28 6.70 17.01
C LEU A 244 17.07 8.13 17.49
N GLY A 245 16.90 8.32 18.81
CA GLY A 245 16.65 9.61 19.43
C GLY A 245 15.19 10.08 19.34
N TYR A 246 14.26 9.21 18.95
CA TYR A 246 12.83 9.47 18.89
C TYR A 246 12.01 8.22 19.21
N GLU A 247 10.78 8.41 19.68
CA GLU A 247 9.78 7.34 19.83
C GLU A 247 9.03 7.16 18.51
N ASP A 248 8.75 5.90 18.16
CA ASP A 248 7.99 5.56 16.95
C ASP A 248 7.05 4.38 17.23
N GLU A 249 5.77 4.70 17.34
CA GLU A 249 4.70 3.76 17.61
C GLU A 249 4.50 2.75 16.47
N LEU A 250 4.90 3.12 15.24
CA LEU A 250 4.75 2.36 14.00
C LEU A 250 6.03 1.63 13.56
N LEU A 251 7.12 1.75 14.33
CA LEU A 251 8.40 1.10 14.04
C LEU A 251 8.23 -0.38 13.71
N THR A 252 8.82 -0.80 12.60
CA THR A 252 8.69 -2.15 12.07
C THR A 252 10.08 -2.73 11.76
N MET A 253 10.33 -3.95 12.22
CA MET A 253 11.51 -4.72 11.83
C MET A 253 11.27 -5.44 10.50
N SER A 254 12.32 -5.56 9.70
CA SER A 254 12.33 -6.44 8.52
C SER A 254 13.69 -7.10 8.33
N GLU A 255 13.71 -8.24 7.67
CA GLU A 255 14.96 -8.80 7.16
C GLU A 255 15.47 -8.05 5.92
N VAL A 256 16.70 -8.34 5.53
CA VAL A 256 17.33 -7.76 4.33
C VAL A 256 16.73 -8.34 3.05
N TYR A 257 16.55 -9.66 3.01
CA TYR A 257 15.98 -10.35 1.86
C TYR A 257 14.57 -9.82 1.56
N LEU A 258 14.29 -9.61 0.28
CA LEU A 258 12.95 -9.35 -0.20
C LEU A 258 12.80 -9.85 -1.63
N LEU A 259 11.61 -10.38 -1.91
CA LEU A 259 11.13 -10.72 -3.23
C LEU A 259 9.71 -10.20 -3.40
N TRP A 260 9.45 -9.56 -4.54
CA TRP A 260 8.12 -9.26 -5.01
C TRP A 260 8.04 -9.55 -6.50
N ALA A 261 7.53 -10.73 -6.85
CA ALA A 261 7.29 -11.12 -8.23
C ALA A 261 5.85 -10.75 -8.60
N ILE A 262 5.68 -10.04 -9.71
CA ILE A 262 4.41 -9.47 -10.16
C ILE A 262 4.23 -9.87 -11.62
N GLU A 263 3.15 -10.55 -11.94
CA GLU A 263 2.80 -10.83 -13.33
C GLU A 263 2.45 -9.52 -14.05
N GLY A 264 3.15 -9.19 -15.12
CA GLY A 264 2.88 -7.97 -15.86
C GLY A 264 3.55 -7.89 -17.22
N ASP A 265 3.08 -6.93 -18.03
CA ASP A 265 3.70 -6.52 -19.28
C ASP A 265 4.51 -5.22 -19.09
N GLU A 266 4.97 -4.63 -20.20
CA GLU A 266 5.71 -3.36 -20.19
C GLU A 266 4.90 -2.22 -19.54
N ARG A 267 3.57 -2.18 -19.75
CA ARG A 267 2.72 -1.19 -19.10
C ARG A 267 2.72 -1.36 -17.58
N VAL A 268 2.61 -2.59 -17.08
CA VAL A 268 2.71 -2.84 -15.62
C VAL A 268 4.08 -2.38 -15.11
N ARG A 269 5.16 -2.73 -15.81
CA ARG A 269 6.52 -2.34 -15.43
C ARG A 269 6.72 -0.82 -15.35
N ASP A 270 6.14 -0.07 -16.29
CA ASP A 270 6.20 1.38 -16.33
C ASP A 270 5.39 2.04 -15.21
N VAL A 271 4.17 1.55 -14.96
CA VAL A 271 3.32 2.04 -13.87
C VAL A 271 3.96 1.77 -12.51
N LEU A 272 4.57 0.59 -12.35
CA LEU A 272 5.27 0.17 -11.15
C LEU A 272 6.75 0.56 -11.19
N SER A 273 7.06 1.80 -11.59
CA SER A 273 8.45 2.26 -11.76
C SER A 273 9.33 2.07 -10.52
N PHE A 274 8.75 1.93 -9.33
CA PHE A 274 9.46 1.55 -8.11
C PHE A 274 10.18 0.19 -8.20
N GLN A 275 9.83 -0.69 -9.15
CA GLN A 275 10.57 -1.94 -9.38
C GLN A 275 12.05 -1.70 -9.70
N GLN A 276 12.39 -0.54 -10.28
CA GLN A 276 13.76 -0.19 -10.68
C GLN A 276 14.71 -0.05 -9.49
N VAL A 277 14.20 0.14 -8.27
CA VAL A 277 15.05 0.42 -7.11
C VAL A 277 15.57 -0.80 -6.39
N HIS A 278 15.08 -2.00 -6.72
CA HIS A 278 15.51 -3.21 -6.04
C HIS A 278 15.42 -4.45 -6.95
N PRO A 279 16.51 -5.23 -7.10
CA PRO A 279 16.54 -6.40 -7.99
C PRO A 279 15.58 -7.52 -7.58
N GLY A 280 15.18 -7.55 -6.31
CA GLY A 280 14.15 -8.46 -5.79
C GLY A 280 12.72 -8.12 -6.23
N VAL A 281 12.48 -7.01 -6.92
CA VAL A 281 11.17 -6.70 -7.52
C VAL A 281 11.21 -7.09 -8.98
N VAL A 282 10.39 -8.05 -9.37
CA VAL A 282 10.37 -8.60 -10.73
C VAL A 282 8.98 -8.41 -11.32
N VAL A 283 8.92 -7.72 -12.46
CA VAL A 283 7.71 -7.54 -13.28
C VAL A 283 7.92 -8.17 -14.65
#